data_AF-A0A2W6AEQ4-F1
#
_entry.id   AF-A0A2W6AEQ4-F1
#
_cell.length_a   1.000
_cell.length_b   1.000
_cell.length_c   1.000
_cell.angle_alpha   90.00
_cell.angle_beta   90.00
_cell.angle_gamma   90.00
#
_symmetry.space_group_name_H-M   'P 1'
#
loop_
_entity.id
_entity.type
_entity.pdbx_description
1 polymer ?
#
loop_
_entity_poly.entity_id
_entity_poly.type
_entity_poly.pdbx_seq_one_letter_code
_entity_poly.pdbx_strand_id
1 'polypeptide(L)'
;MQDGYLQVTTTTDSEVEARKLAELAVEARLAACGQVLSPITSVYWWQGKVETAQEWMVVLKTTAARVEQLIESLRAEHSYDTPEIVAVPIVSGNPAYLDWIAAETAEPERPSQA
;
A
#
# COMPACT_ATOMS: atom_id res chain seq x y z
N MET A 1 13.96 6.45 11.27
CA MET A 1 12.75 5.75 11.74
C MET A 1 12.80 4.32 11.22
N GLN A 2 13.74 3.49 11.71
CA GLN A 2 13.94 2.13 11.19
C GLN A 2 12.98 1.10 11.81
N ASP A 3 12.40 1.38 12.99
CA ASP A 3 11.53 0.46 13.73
C ASP A 3 10.09 0.99 13.84
N GLY A 4 9.36 1.05 12.71
CA GLY A 4 8.00 1.59 12.70
C GLY A 4 7.05 0.83 11.80
N TYR A 5 5.76 0.89 12.11
CA TYR A 5 4.69 0.37 11.28
C TYR A 5 4.03 1.51 10.52
N LEU A 6 3.63 1.25 9.28
CA LEU A 6 3.04 2.25 8.39
C LEU A 6 1.74 1.73 7.82
N GLN A 7 0.75 2.62 7.75
CA GLN A 7 -0.40 2.44 6.88
C GLN A 7 -0.11 3.17 5.57
N VAL A 8 -0.20 2.47 4.46
CA VAL A 8 -0.03 3.04 3.12
C VAL A 8 -1.39 3.09 2.43
N THR A 9 -1.70 4.19 1.77
CA THR A 9 -2.96 4.39 1.04
C THR A 9 -2.67 4.76 -0.41
N THR A 10 -3.44 4.18 -1.33
CA THR A 10 -3.49 4.53 -2.77
C THR A 10 -4.92 4.48 -3.30
N THR A 11 -5.18 5.10 -4.45
CA THR A 11 -6.48 5.07 -5.13
C THR A 11 -6.35 4.74 -6.61
N THR A 12 -7.36 4.07 -7.19
CA THR A 12 -7.42 3.69 -8.61
C THR A 12 -8.87 3.78 -9.12
N ASP A 13 -9.09 3.89 -10.44
CA ASP A 13 -10.40 4.00 -11.08
C ASP A 13 -11.16 2.67 -11.23
N SER A 14 -10.63 1.57 -10.70
CA SER A 14 -11.23 0.24 -10.87
C SER A 14 -11.07 -0.65 -9.65
N GLU A 15 -12.15 -1.36 -9.27
CA GLU A 15 -12.11 -2.40 -8.24
C GLU A 15 -11.11 -3.51 -8.58
N VAL A 16 -11.01 -3.86 -9.87
CA VAL A 16 -10.13 -4.94 -10.34
C VAL A 16 -8.66 -4.56 -10.14
N GLU A 17 -8.29 -3.34 -10.50
CA GLU A 17 -6.93 -2.84 -10.26
C GLU A 17 -6.66 -2.69 -8.75
N ALA A 18 -7.62 -2.19 -7.98
CA ALA A 18 -7.48 -2.05 -6.53
C ALA A 18 -7.18 -3.40 -5.84
N ARG A 19 -7.91 -4.46 -6.25
CA ARG A 19 -7.67 -5.83 -5.77
C ARG A 19 -6.30 -6.32 -6.21
N LYS A 20 -5.94 -6.14 -7.48
CA LYS A 20 -4.64 -6.53 -8.03
C LYS A 20 -3.47 -5.90 -7.28
N LEU A 21 -3.53 -4.59 -7.01
CA LEU A 21 -2.51 -3.87 -6.24
C LEU A 21 -2.38 -4.41 -4.81
N ALA A 22 -3.51 -4.69 -4.16
CA ALA A 22 -3.52 -5.26 -2.81
C ALA A 22 -2.93 -6.68 -2.78
N GLU A 23 -3.34 -7.54 -3.72
CA GLU A 23 -2.84 -8.92 -3.86
C GLU A 23 -1.33 -8.91 -4.14
N LEU A 24 -0.89 -8.14 -5.13
CA LEU A 24 0.53 -8.02 -5.48
C LEU A 24 1.39 -7.58 -4.30
N ALA A 25 0.95 -6.58 -3.54
CA ALA A 25 1.69 -6.10 -2.37
C ALA A 25 1.83 -7.16 -1.27
N VAL A 26 0.78 -7.97 -1.07
CA VAL A 26 0.77 -9.04 -0.06
C VAL A 26 1.57 -10.26 -0.52
N GLU A 27 1.38 -10.70 -1.77
CA GLU A 27 2.11 -11.83 -2.36
C GLU A 27 3.63 -11.56 -2.39
N ALA A 28 4.03 -10.33 -2.69
CA ALA A 28 5.43 -9.90 -2.67
C ALA A 28 5.99 -9.69 -1.25
N ARG A 29 5.19 -9.88 -0.19
CA ARG A 29 5.56 -9.59 1.20
C ARG A 29 6.02 -8.16 1.44
N LEU A 30 5.51 -7.22 0.65
CA LEU A 30 5.74 -5.78 0.80
C LEU A 30 4.71 -5.12 1.71
N ALA A 31 3.54 -5.75 1.88
CA ALA A 31 2.55 -5.43 2.89
C ALA A 31 2.05 -6.74 3.53
N ALA A 32 1.74 -6.71 4.82
CA ALA A 32 1.16 -7.89 5.49
C ALA A 32 -0.32 -8.06 5.14
N CYS A 33 -1.04 -6.95 4.92
CA CYS A 33 -2.44 -6.97 4.53
C CYS A 33 -2.79 -5.76 3.65
N GLY A 34 -3.90 -5.90 2.91
CA GLY A 34 -4.55 -4.83 2.17
C GLY A 34 -6.06 -4.85 2.38
N GLN A 35 -6.67 -3.67 2.40
CA GLN A 35 -8.13 -3.50 2.42
C GLN A 35 -8.54 -2.69 1.20
N VAL A 36 -9.51 -3.17 0.43
CA VAL A 36 -10.12 -2.43 -0.68
C VAL A 36 -11.47 -1.91 -0.20
N LEU A 37 -11.65 -0.59 -0.22
CA LEU A 37 -12.90 0.04 0.19
C LEU A 37 -13.82 0.26 -1.02
N SER A 38 -15.13 0.19 -0.76
CA SER A 38 -16.18 0.51 -1.74
C SER A 38 -15.99 1.92 -2.32
N PRO A 39 -16.61 2.23 -3.48
CA PRO A 39 -16.26 3.41 -4.24
C PRO A 39 -16.25 4.69 -3.39
N ILE A 40 -15.18 5.45 -3.51
CA ILE A 40 -15.02 6.79 -2.96
C ILE A 40 -15.20 7.82 -4.07
N THR A 41 -15.45 9.07 -3.68
CA THR A 41 -15.37 10.21 -4.60
C THR A 41 -14.13 11.01 -4.29
N SER A 42 -13.16 10.99 -5.19
CA SER A 42 -11.96 11.81 -5.14
C SER A 42 -12.27 13.16 -5.77
N VAL A 43 -11.88 14.24 -5.10
CA VAL A 43 -12.09 15.63 -5.56
C VAL A 43 -10.75 16.33 -5.61
N TYR A 44 -10.33 16.79 -6.78
CA TYR A 44 -8.99 17.36 -6.98
C TYR A 44 -9.00 18.49 -8.01
N TRP A 45 -7.90 19.23 -8.10
CA TRP A 45 -7.71 20.28 -9.10
C TRP A 45 -6.94 19.73 -10.29
N TRP A 46 -7.50 19.82 -11.48
CA TRP A 46 -6.85 19.39 -12.72
C TRP A 46 -7.24 20.29 -13.88
N GLN A 47 -6.27 20.61 -14.74
CA GLN A 47 -6.48 21.42 -15.94
C GLN A 47 -7.28 22.72 -15.71
N GLY A 48 -7.06 23.38 -14.56
CA GLY A 48 -7.67 24.67 -14.24
C GLY A 48 -9.10 24.60 -13.67
N LYS A 49 -9.59 23.42 -13.31
CA LYS A 49 -10.91 23.25 -12.66
C LYS A 49 -10.89 22.20 -11.57
N VAL A 50 -11.93 22.21 -10.74
CA VAL A 50 -12.24 21.10 -9.83
C VAL A 50 -12.78 19.94 -10.66
N GLU A 51 -12.19 18.76 -10.48
CA GLU A 51 -12.65 17.50 -11.04
C GLU A 51 -13.09 16.57 -9.90
N THR A 52 -13.96 15.62 -10.26
CA THR A 52 -14.36 14.53 -9.37
C THR A 52 -14.22 13.21 -10.09
N ALA A 53 -13.65 12.21 -9.43
CA ALA A 53 -13.54 10.85 -9.95
C ALA A 53 -14.14 9.85 -8.96
N GLN A 54 -14.77 8.81 -9.47
CA GLN A 54 -15.10 7.63 -8.67
C GLN A 54 -13.87 6.72 -8.65
N GLU A 55 -13.39 6.40 -7.45
CA GLU A 55 -12.19 5.61 -7.25
C GLU A 55 -12.40 4.53 -6.19
N TRP A 56 -11.48 3.58 -6.12
CA TRP A 56 -11.36 2.58 -5.07
C TRP A 56 -10.11 2.86 -4.26
N MET A 57 -10.27 2.94 -2.95
CA MET A 57 -9.15 3.14 -2.03
C MET A 57 -8.58 1.79 -1.57
N VAL A 58 -7.26 1.66 -1.67
CA VAL A 58 -6.51 0.53 -1.12
C VAL A 58 -5.74 1.00 0.10
N VAL A 59 -5.88 0.29 1.22
CA VAL A 59 -5.20 0.59 2.48
C VAL A 59 -4.36 -0.59 2.94
N LEU A 60 -3.05 -0.45 2.86
CA LEU A 60 -2.05 -1.47 3.14
C LEU A 60 -1.39 -1.24 4.51
N LYS A 61 -0.88 -2.29 5.13
CA LYS A 61 -0.07 -2.20 6.36
C LYS A 61 1.27 -2.87 6.16
N THR A 62 2.33 -2.15 6.50
CA THR A 62 3.71 -2.59 6.30
C THR A 62 4.63 -2.05 7.38
N THR A 63 5.92 -2.35 7.28
CA THR A 63 6.97 -1.81 8.12
C THR A 63 7.71 -0.66 7.41
N ALA A 64 8.38 0.19 8.19
CA ALA A 64 9.21 1.27 7.68
C ALA A 64 10.34 0.76 6.78
N ALA A 65 10.85 -0.45 7.02
CA ALA A 65 11.86 -1.08 6.19
C ALA A 65 11.37 -1.47 4.77
N ARG A 66 10.04 -1.60 4.59
CA ARG A 66 9.44 -2.08 3.34
C ARG A 66 8.74 -1.02 2.52
N VAL A 67 8.48 0.15 3.10
CA VAL A 67 7.64 1.17 2.47
C VAL A 67 8.19 1.64 1.13
N GLU A 68 9.50 1.81 1.00
CA GLU A 68 10.11 2.25 -0.26
C GLU A 68 9.87 1.21 -1.37
N GLN A 69 10.16 -0.07 -1.10
CA GLN A 69 9.90 -1.15 -2.05
C GLN A 69 8.41 -1.29 -2.39
N LEU A 70 7.53 -1.10 -1.39
CA LEU A 70 6.08 -1.09 -1.60
C LEU A 70 5.65 0.05 -2.53
N ILE A 71 6.12 1.28 -2.31
CA ILE A 71 5.81 2.44 -3.15
C ILE A 71 6.24 2.19 -4.59
N GLU A 72 7.47 1.70 -4.78
CA GLU A 72 8.00 1.39 -6.11
C GLU A 72 7.18 0.32 -6.83
N SER A 73 6.79 -0.75 -6.10
CA SER A 73 6.00 -1.83 -6.66
C SER A 73 4.58 -1.38 -7.03
N LEU A 74 3.93 -0.57 -6.20
CA LEU A 74 2.61 -0.02 -6.48
C LEU A 74 2.67 0.93 -7.68
N ARG A 75 3.66 1.81 -7.74
CA ARG A 75 3.84 2.76 -8.86
C ARG A 75 4.09 2.04 -10.19
N ALA A 76 4.84 0.94 -10.18
CA ALA A 76 5.15 0.18 -11.39
C ALA A 76 3.92 -0.52 -12.01
N GLU A 77 2.92 -0.87 -11.18
CA GLU A 77 1.71 -1.57 -11.61
C GLU A 77 0.52 -0.63 -11.82
N HIS A 78 0.59 0.62 -11.34
CA HIS A 78 -0.53 1.55 -11.38
C HIS A 78 -0.81 2.08 -12.80
N SER A 79 -2.09 2.19 -13.13
CA SER A 79 -2.59 2.83 -14.36
C SER A 79 -2.36 4.34 -14.45
N TYR A 80 -2.11 5.02 -13.33
CA TYR A 80 -1.96 6.47 -13.27
C TYR A 80 -0.49 6.85 -13.41
N ASP A 81 -0.21 7.92 -14.16
CA ASP A 81 1.16 8.44 -14.28
C ASP A 81 1.72 8.97 -12.95
N THR A 82 0.84 9.46 -12.06
CA THR A 82 1.20 9.96 -10.73
C THR A 82 0.11 9.55 -9.74
N PRO A 83 0.15 8.30 -9.25
CA PRO A 83 -0.83 7.81 -8.29
C PRO A 83 -0.66 8.47 -6.91
N GLU A 84 -1.75 8.61 -6.17
CA GLU A 84 -1.68 8.87 -4.74
C GLU A 84 -1.04 7.66 -4.06
N ILE A 85 0.15 7.79 -3.48
CA ILE A 85 0.71 6.75 -2.59
C ILE A 85 1.31 7.45 -1.38
N VAL A 86 0.60 7.38 -0.25
CA VAL A 86 1.00 8.08 0.98
C VAL A 86 1.13 7.09 2.14
N ALA A 87 2.11 7.33 3.01
CA ALA A 87 2.37 6.51 4.18
C ALA A 87 2.20 7.33 5.46
N VAL A 88 1.43 6.81 6.42
CA VAL A 88 1.23 7.42 7.74
C VAL A 88 1.71 6.48 8.85
N PRO A 89 2.31 7.02 9.93
CA PRO A 89 2.81 6.21 11.03
C PRO A 89 1.68 5.59 11.85
N ILE A 90 1.76 4.28 12.08
CA ILE A 90 0.97 3.57 13.08
C ILE A 90 1.73 3.68 14.40
N VAL A 91 1.24 4.52 15.31
CA VAL A 91 1.91 4.84 16.58
C VAL A 91 1.55 3.87 17.72
N SER A 92 0.48 3.09 17.57
CA SER A 92 0.03 2.09 18.54
C SER A 92 -0.95 1.10 17.88
N GLY A 93 -1.07 -0.09 18.46
CA GLY A 93 -1.94 -1.16 17.98
C GLY A 93 -1.90 -2.38 18.89
N ASN A 94 -2.61 -3.44 18.52
CA ASN A 94 -2.50 -4.74 19.20
C ASN A 94 -1.07 -5.30 18.98
N PRO A 95 -0.27 -5.56 20.03
CA PRO A 95 1.11 -6.05 19.88
C PRO A 95 1.21 -7.28 18.98
N ALA A 96 0.33 -8.26 19.16
CA ALA A 96 0.35 -9.49 18.35
C ALA A 96 0.09 -9.23 16.86
N TYR A 97 -0.70 -8.20 16.53
CA TYR A 97 -0.97 -7.81 15.15
C TYR A 97 0.21 -7.06 14.53
N LEU A 98 0.86 -6.20 15.31
CA LEU A 98 2.06 -5.49 14.88
C LEU A 98 3.23 -6.46 14.67
N ASP A 99 3.41 -7.44 15.56
CA ASP A 99 4.40 -8.51 15.41
C ASP A 99 4.12 -9.33 14.14
N TRP A 100 2.85 -9.63 13.86
CA TRP A 100 2.45 -10.30 12.63
C TRP A 100 2.77 -9.48 11.37
N ILE A 101 2.54 -8.16 11.38
CA ILE A 101 2.95 -7.29 10.25
C ILE A 101 4.45 -7.40 9.99
N ALA A 102 5.27 -7.35 11.05
CA ALA A 102 6.71 -7.49 10.92
C ALA A 102 7.12 -8.87 10.38
N ALA A 103 6.49 -9.94 10.88
CA ALA A 103 6.79 -11.31 10.47
C ALA A 103 6.46 -11.57 8.98
N GLU A 104 5.27 -11.19 8.51
CA GLU A 104 4.84 -11.44 7.13
C GLU A 104 5.52 -10.55 6.10
N THR A 105 6.17 -9.48 6.55
CA THR A 105 6.94 -8.58 5.67
C THR A 105 8.45 -8.75 5.82
N ALA A 106 8.93 -9.72 6.59
CA ALA A 106 10.36 -10.01 6.69
C ALA A 106 10.94 -10.47 5.34
N GLU A 107 12.21 -10.12 5.06
CA GLU A 107 12.87 -10.64 3.86
C GLU A 107 12.92 -12.16 3.93
N PRO A 108 12.45 -12.88 2.89
CA PRO A 108 12.65 -14.31 2.86
C PRO A 108 14.16 -14.55 2.91
N GLU A 109 14.60 -15.41 3.84
CA GLU A 109 15.99 -15.82 3.91
C GLU A 109 16.43 -16.28 2.51
N ARG A 110 17.43 -15.60 1.93
CA ARG A 110 18.05 -16.10 0.72
C ARG A 110 18.63 -17.47 1.07
N PRO A 111 18.25 -18.57 0.39
CA PRO A 111 18.91 -19.82 0.62
C PRO A 111 20.40 -19.60 0.37
N SER A 112 21.22 -19.94 1.38
CA SER A 112 22.68 -19.95 1.27
C SER A 112 23.03 -20.67 -0.02
N GLN A 113 23.64 -19.97 -0.98
CA GLN A 113 24.21 -20.60 -2.15
C GLN A 113 25.33 -21.52 -1.64
N ALA A 114 25.06 -22.83 -1.66
CA ALA A 114 26.04 -23.88 -1.46
C ALA A 114 26.62 -24.29 -2.82
#